data_AF-K9P6K4-F1
#
_entry.id   AF-K9P6K4-F1
#
_cell.length_a   1.000
_cell.length_b   1.000
_cell.length_c   1.000
_cell.angle_alpha   90.00
_cell.angle_beta   90.00
_cell.angle_gamma   90.00
#
_symmetry.space_group_name_H-M   'P 1'
#
loop_
_entity.id
_entity.type
_entity.pdbx_description
1 polymer ?
#
loop_
_entity_poly.entity_id
_entity_poly.type
_entity_poly.pdbx_seq_one_letter_code
_entity_poly.pdbx_strand_id
1 'polypeptide(L)'
;MASSDTLSIFVPDPGTTVTQTTSSGAKVFTSQTGDVTNSRVFPNKGRTIDDVGIREPASGDTRTTFSGASKDTSYLGNADDNTVVFTGNARNTTISTGAGDDTLIASDINRGTVSLGSGDNTAITGALKNTTFTAGSGADSFTITDKADSVRISAGAGDDTLIFGGKVTDSTVLLGQGADVLDFSARVQNTWIDLGNDADVDQVSFFSKGDIGSGTQIFGAGDGDLLIIGGEEYIFDTSQTAFISTQGDSITFG
;
A
#
# COMPACT_ATOMS: atom_id res chain seq x y z
N MET A 1 5.66 -29.65 -17.69
CA MET A 1 5.48 -28.89 -16.44
C MET A 1 6.85 -28.37 -16.06
N ALA A 2 7.13 -27.10 -16.28
CA ALA A 2 8.39 -26.52 -15.82
C ALA A 2 8.20 -26.19 -14.33
N SER A 3 9.00 -26.82 -13.48
CA SER A 3 9.22 -26.38 -12.10
C SER A 3 9.58 -24.90 -12.14
N SER A 4 8.83 -24.05 -11.45
CA SER A 4 9.23 -22.66 -11.27
C SER A 4 10.34 -22.68 -10.23
N ASP A 5 11.58 -22.65 -10.69
CA ASP A 5 12.74 -22.59 -9.81
C ASP A 5 12.86 -21.15 -9.33
N THR A 6 12.22 -20.83 -8.20
CA THR A 6 12.29 -19.53 -7.57
C THR A 6 13.74 -19.17 -7.23
N LEU A 7 14.19 -17.99 -7.67
CA LEU A 7 15.48 -17.43 -7.29
C LEU A 7 15.35 -16.77 -5.91
N SER A 8 15.69 -17.48 -4.85
CA SER A 8 15.72 -16.93 -3.49
C SER A 8 17.09 -16.36 -3.15
N ILE A 9 17.24 -15.03 -3.13
CA ILE A 9 18.50 -14.35 -2.78
C ILE A 9 18.54 -14.10 -1.28
N PHE A 10 19.45 -14.79 -0.57
CA PHE A 10 19.74 -14.48 0.83
C PHE A 10 20.80 -13.38 0.89
N VAL A 11 20.51 -12.34 1.67
CA VAL A 11 21.42 -11.23 1.85
C VAL A 11 22.12 -11.42 3.18
N PRO A 12 23.45 -11.52 3.18
CA PRO A 12 24.18 -11.78 4.39
C PRO A 12 24.46 -10.43 5.11
N ASP A 13 24.69 -10.48 6.42
CA ASP A 13 24.92 -9.29 7.25
C ASP A 13 26.11 -8.44 6.75
N PRO A 14 26.17 -7.14 7.10
CA PRO A 14 27.29 -6.27 6.72
C PRO A 14 28.66 -6.92 7.00
N GLY A 15 29.52 -6.99 5.98
CA GLY A 15 30.87 -7.58 6.07
C GLY A 15 31.01 -9.04 5.63
N THR A 16 29.95 -9.67 5.12
CA THR A 16 29.97 -11.06 4.65
C THR A 16 29.89 -11.15 3.11
N THR A 17 30.29 -12.29 2.51
CA THR A 17 30.23 -12.52 1.05
C THR A 17 29.26 -13.66 0.76
N VAL A 18 28.33 -13.46 -0.19
CA VAL A 18 27.48 -14.53 -0.73
C VAL A 18 27.79 -14.77 -2.20
N THR A 19 27.91 -16.03 -2.57
CA THR A 19 27.87 -16.50 -3.96
C THR A 19 26.60 -17.33 -4.10
N GLN A 20 25.66 -16.90 -4.95
CA GLN A 20 24.47 -17.68 -5.25
C GLN A 20 24.45 -18.09 -6.73
N THR A 21 24.24 -19.39 -6.96
CA THR A 21 24.11 -19.98 -8.28
C THR A 21 22.67 -20.41 -8.46
N THR A 22 22.00 -19.91 -9.50
CA THR A 22 20.65 -20.36 -9.85
C THR A 22 20.72 -21.66 -10.65
N SER A 23 19.64 -22.45 -10.64
CA SER A 23 19.49 -23.63 -11.52
C SER A 23 19.53 -23.28 -13.01
N SER A 24 19.27 -22.01 -13.37
CA SER A 24 19.41 -21.46 -14.72
C SER A 24 20.82 -21.00 -15.10
N GLY A 25 21.81 -21.10 -14.19
CA GLY A 25 23.19 -20.70 -14.44
C GLY A 25 23.42 -19.18 -14.45
N ALA A 26 22.44 -18.37 -14.03
CA ALA A 26 22.65 -16.94 -13.80
C ALA A 26 23.50 -16.77 -12.52
N LYS A 27 24.60 -16.02 -12.65
CA LYS A 27 25.45 -15.63 -11.51
C LYS A 27 25.07 -14.22 -11.07
N VAL A 28 24.60 -14.07 -9.84
CA VAL A 28 24.46 -12.74 -9.22
C VAL A 28 25.78 -12.41 -8.54
N PHE A 29 26.44 -11.34 -8.99
CA PHE A 29 27.64 -10.80 -8.37
C PHE A 29 27.26 -9.56 -7.55
N THR A 30 27.45 -9.58 -6.24
CA THR A 30 27.43 -8.38 -5.40
C THR A 30 28.85 -7.84 -5.31
N SER A 31 29.14 -6.69 -5.93
CA SER A 31 30.49 -6.13 -6.04
C SER A 31 30.81 -5.09 -4.96
N GLN A 32 31.79 -5.39 -4.12
CA GLN A 32 32.47 -4.53 -3.12
C GLN A 32 31.73 -4.25 -1.80
N THR A 33 32.35 -4.75 -0.73
CA THR A 33 31.89 -4.93 0.65
C THR A 33 31.71 -3.62 1.46
N GLY A 34 31.51 -2.47 0.81
CA GLY A 34 31.36 -1.16 1.47
C GLY A 34 30.11 -0.38 1.05
N ASP A 35 29.66 -0.50 -0.20
CA ASP A 35 28.52 0.26 -0.75
C ASP A 35 27.27 -0.61 -1.05
N VAL A 36 27.33 -1.92 -0.79
CA VAL A 36 26.34 -2.91 -1.27
C VAL A 36 25.46 -3.50 -0.15
N THR A 37 25.66 -3.14 1.11
CA THR A 37 24.92 -3.81 2.20
C THR A 37 23.45 -3.35 2.26
N ASN A 38 23.16 -2.11 1.85
CA ASN A 38 21.86 -1.51 2.10
C ASN A 38 21.15 -1.01 0.83
N SER A 39 21.71 -1.15 -0.37
CA SER A 39 21.05 -0.70 -1.61
C SER A 39 21.28 -1.68 -2.76
N ARG A 40 20.20 -2.16 -3.39
CA ARG A 40 20.22 -3.13 -4.49
C ARG A 40 19.36 -2.67 -5.65
N VAL A 41 19.83 -2.99 -6.85
CA VAL A 41 19.13 -2.72 -8.10
C VAL A 41 19.11 -3.99 -8.93
N PHE A 42 17.92 -4.42 -9.33
CA PHE A 42 17.67 -5.49 -10.29
C PHE A 42 17.41 -4.88 -11.66
N PRO A 43 18.44 -4.65 -12.48
CA PRO A 43 18.26 -4.12 -13.83
C PRO A 43 17.66 -5.19 -14.73
N ASN A 44 16.83 -4.80 -15.70
CA ASN A 44 16.34 -5.77 -16.67
C ASN A 44 16.35 -5.36 -18.14
N LYS A 45 16.98 -4.25 -18.51
CA LYS A 45 17.18 -3.84 -19.92
C LYS A 45 15.90 -3.99 -20.78
N GLY A 46 14.72 -3.72 -20.21
CA GLY A 46 13.42 -3.83 -20.88
C GLY A 46 12.72 -5.19 -20.85
N ARG A 47 13.22 -6.21 -20.13
CA ARG A 47 12.52 -7.48 -19.91
C ARG A 47 11.79 -7.49 -18.55
N THR A 48 11.04 -8.57 -18.27
CA THR A 48 10.34 -8.82 -16.99
C THR A 48 11.24 -9.53 -15.98
N ILE A 49 11.29 -9.01 -14.74
CA ILE A 49 11.96 -9.65 -13.60
C ILE A 49 10.96 -10.67 -13.07
N ASP A 50 11.26 -11.96 -13.19
CA ASP A 50 10.31 -13.03 -12.87
C ASP A 50 10.89 -13.95 -11.81
N ASP A 51 10.05 -14.38 -10.85
CA ASP A 51 10.35 -15.43 -9.86
C ASP A 51 11.55 -15.10 -8.94
N VAL A 52 11.57 -13.87 -8.40
CA VAL A 52 12.63 -13.36 -7.51
C VAL A 52 12.13 -13.22 -6.08
N GLY A 53 12.75 -13.92 -5.13
CA GLY A 53 12.54 -13.74 -3.71
C GLY A 53 13.73 -13.07 -3.02
N ILE A 54 13.45 -12.03 -2.23
CA ILE A 54 14.42 -11.30 -1.42
C ILE A 54 14.08 -11.49 0.05
N ARG A 55 15.10 -11.80 0.85
CA ARG A 55 15.07 -11.71 2.30
C ARG A 55 16.23 -10.84 2.76
N GLU A 56 15.90 -9.72 3.38
CA GLU A 56 16.88 -8.78 3.90
C GLU A 56 17.63 -9.34 5.13
N PRO A 57 18.81 -8.77 5.46
CA PRO A 57 19.59 -9.14 6.64
C PRO A 57 18.77 -8.94 7.92
N ALA A 58 19.23 -9.53 9.02
CA ALA A 58 18.49 -9.47 10.29
C ALA A 58 18.35 -8.03 10.86
N SER A 59 19.22 -7.12 10.44
CA SER A 59 19.22 -5.73 10.87
C SER A 59 19.86 -4.80 9.83
N GLY A 60 19.62 -3.50 9.99
CA GLY A 60 20.13 -2.40 9.21
C GLY A 60 19.18 -2.03 8.08
N ASP A 61 19.04 -0.73 7.86
CA ASP A 61 18.16 -0.17 6.84
C ASP A 61 18.49 -0.72 5.45
N THR A 62 17.49 -0.97 4.63
CA THR A 62 17.72 -1.50 3.28
C THR A 62 16.99 -0.72 2.20
N ARG A 63 17.44 -0.87 0.97
CA ARG A 63 16.85 -0.32 -0.24
C ARG A 63 16.95 -1.36 -1.34
N THR A 64 15.82 -1.77 -1.90
CA THR A 64 15.75 -2.71 -3.01
C THR A 64 14.95 -2.11 -4.16
N THR A 65 15.55 -2.03 -5.35
CA THR A 65 14.96 -1.46 -6.56
C THR A 65 14.84 -2.53 -7.65
N PHE A 66 13.64 -2.71 -8.18
CA PHE A 66 13.34 -3.51 -9.36
C PHE A 66 13.19 -2.59 -10.57
N SER A 67 14.22 -2.52 -11.42
CA SER A 67 14.29 -1.59 -12.56
C SER A 67 13.64 -2.15 -13.82
N GLY A 68 12.35 -2.41 -13.75
CA GLY A 68 11.51 -2.91 -14.84
C GLY A 68 10.20 -3.54 -14.36
N ALA A 69 9.42 -4.06 -15.31
CA ALA A 69 8.26 -4.87 -14.98
C ALA A 69 8.69 -6.09 -14.15
N SER A 70 7.94 -6.40 -13.11
CA SER A 70 8.23 -7.48 -12.16
C SER A 70 7.03 -8.41 -12.04
N LYS A 71 7.29 -9.70 -11.93
CA LYS A 71 6.28 -10.75 -11.82
C LYS A 71 6.76 -11.81 -10.82
N ASP A 72 5.84 -12.35 -10.04
CA ASP A 72 6.12 -13.45 -9.09
C ASP A 72 7.30 -13.11 -8.16
N THR A 73 7.30 -11.88 -7.62
CA THR A 73 8.36 -11.44 -6.71
C THR A 73 7.93 -11.50 -5.24
N SER A 74 8.87 -11.81 -4.36
CA SER A 74 8.68 -11.69 -2.92
C SER A 74 9.78 -10.83 -2.31
N TYR A 75 9.41 -10.01 -1.34
CA TYR A 75 10.31 -9.19 -0.55
C TYR A 75 9.95 -9.35 0.93
N LEU A 76 10.95 -9.65 1.74
CA LEU A 76 10.84 -9.72 3.19
C LEU A 76 11.96 -8.88 3.79
N GLY A 77 11.60 -7.72 4.33
CA GLY A 77 12.47 -6.80 5.04
C GLY A 77 12.74 -7.24 6.48
N ASN A 78 13.33 -6.35 7.25
CA ASN A 78 13.75 -6.58 8.63
C ASN A 78 12.99 -5.65 9.60
N ALA A 79 13.56 -5.36 10.77
CA ALA A 79 12.90 -4.53 11.78
C ALA A 79 13.40 -3.07 11.80
N ASP A 80 14.25 -2.71 10.83
CA ASP A 80 14.78 -1.37 10.60
C ASP A 80 14.20 -0.81 9.28
N ASP A 81 14.49 0.44 8.93
CA ASP A 81 13.81 1.13 7.83
C ASP A 81 14.13 0.52 6.45
N ASN A 82 13.12 0.10 5.70
CA ASN A 82 13.28 -0.53 4.39
C ASN A 82 12.61 0.27 3.28
N THR A 83 13.35 0.48 2.20
CA THR A 83 12.84 1.08 0.96
C THR A 83 12.69 0.04 -0.14
N VAL A 84 11.50 -0.12 -0.71
CA VAL A 84 11.25 -0.98 -1.87
C VAL A 84 10.76 -0.15 -3.05
N VAL A 85 11.39 -0.30 -4.22
CA VAL A 85 11.06 0.48 -5.42
C VAL A 85 10.79 -0.44 -6.61
N PHE A 86 9.61 -0.34 -7.21
CA PHE A 86 9.27 -0.95 -8.50
C PHE A 86 9.11 0.14 -9.56
N THR A 87 10.09 0.29 -10.45
CA THR A 87 10.04 1.33 -11.49
C THR A 87 9.15 0.93 -12.68
N GLY A 88 8.66 -0.30 -12.71
CA GLY A 88 7.68 -0.79 -13.69
C GLY A 88 6.61 -1.62 -12.98
N ASN A 89 5.62 -2.08 -13.73
CA ASN A 89 4.46 -2.77 -13.18
C ASN A 89 4.86 -4.03 -12.41
N ALA A 90 4.41 -4.15 -11.17
CA ALA A 90 4.59 -5.28 -10.30
C ALA A 90 3.34 -6.18 -10.35
N ARG A 91 3.50 -7.47 -10.64
CA ARG A 91 2.41 -8.43 -10.72
C ARG A 91 2.66 -9.64 -9.85
N ASN A 92 1.63 -10.10 -9.13
CA ASN A 92 1.73 -11.26 -8.25
C ASN A 92 2.90 -11.14 -7.27
N THR A 93 2.93 -10.01 -6.55
CA THR A 93 4.04 -9.66 -5.65
C THR A 93 3.63 -9.76 -4.20
N THR A 94 4.50 -10.30 -3.36
CA THR A 94 4.34 -10.27 -1.89
C THR A 94 5.43 -9.39 -1.30
N ILE A 95 5.05 -8.33 -0.60
CA ILE A 95 5.97 -7.39 0.03
C ILE A 95 5.63 -7.35 1.50
N SER A 96 6.62 -7.62 2.35
CA SER A 96 6.55 -7.41 3.80
C SER A 96 7.79 -6.62 4.18
N THR A 97 7.67 -5.35 4.54
CA THR A 97 8.85 -4.52 4.88
C THR A 97 9.27 -4.70 6.33
N GLY A 98 8.32 -4.84 7.25
CA GLY A 98 8.58 -5.40 8.57
C GLY A 98 8.25 -4.42 9.68
N ALA A 99 9.23 -4.02 10.46
CA ALA A 99 9.08 -2.88 11.37
C ALA A 99 10.06 -1.78 10.95
N GLY A 100 9.86 -0.57 11.45
CA GLY A 100 10.63 0.60 11.04
C GLY A 100 9.81 1.50 10.12
N ASP A 101 10.35 2.67 9.80
CA ASP A 101 9.67 3.66 8.96
C ASP A 101 9.92 3.30 7.49
N ASP A 102 9.09 2.39 6.96
CA ASP A 102 9.31 1.80 5.65
C ASP A 102 8.79 2.66 4.50
N THR A 103 9.38 2.52 3.32
CA THR A 103 8.97 3.22 2.11
C THR A 103 8.72 2.26 0.94
N LEU A 104 7.53 2.29 0.35
CA LEU A 104 7.23 1.62 -0.91
C LEU A 104 6.95 2.63 -2.03
N ILE A 105 7.65 2.50 -3.15
CA ILE A 105 7.35 3.24 -4.37
C ILE A 105 7.11 2.24 -5.49
N ALA A 106 5.93 2.26 -6.13
CA ALA A 106 5.63 1.36 -7.23
C ALA A 106 4.90 2.05 -8.39
N SER A 107 5.25 1.71 -9.63
CA SER A 107 4.50 2.20 -10.79
C SER A 107 3.07 1.70 -10.75
N ASP A 108 2.84 0.39 -10.83
CA ASP A 108 1.52 -0.22 -10.67
C ASP A 108 1.69 -1.52 -9.87
N ILE A 109 0.68 -1.93 -9.10
CA ILE A 109 0.64 -3.24 -8.43
C ILE A 109 -0.65 -3.98 -8.81
N ASN A 110 -0.49 -5.19 -9.36
CA ASN A 110 -1.60 -6.05 -9.76
C ASN A 110 -1.49 -7.43 -9.10
N ARG A 111 -2.52 -7.84 -8.34
CA ARG A 111 -2.52 -9.07 -7.54
C ARG A 111 -1.39 -9.06 -6.52
N GLY A 112 -1.19 -7.92 -5.86
CA GLY A 112 -0.19 -7.76 -4.81
C GLY A 112 -0.73 -8.08 -3.42
N THR A 113 0.16 -8.50 -2.52
CA THR A 113 -0.06 -8.43 -1.07
C THR A 113 1.08 -7.61 -0.50
N VAL A 114 0.75 -6.48 0.13
CA VAL A 114 1.72 -5.57 0.73
C VAL A 114 1.41 -5.43 2.21
N SER A 115 2.42 -5.65 3.04
CA SER A 115 2.42 -5.38 4.47
C SER A 115 3.58 -4.43 4.76
N LEU A 116 3.30 -3.22 5.24
CA LEU A 116 4.37 -2.34 5.69
C LEU A 116 4.77 -2.64 7.13
N GLY A 117 3.79 -2.99 7.96
CA GLY A 117 4.00 -3.36 9.36
C GLY A 117 4.10 -2.11 10.24
N SER A 118 4.83 -2.17 11.36
CA SER A 118 4.82 -1.07 12.35
C SER A 118 5.90 -0.03 12.08
N GLY A 119 5.59 1.25 12.27
CA GLY A 119 6.44 2.40 12.01
C GLY A 119 5.65 3.43 11.21
N ASP A 120 6.20 4.63 11.01
CA ASP A 120 5.56 5.68 10.21
C ASP A 120 5.87 5.43 8.73
N ASN A 121 5.06 4.62 8.06
CA ASN A 121 5.38 4.14 6.72
C ASN A 121 4.85 5.06 5.61
N THR A 122 5.50 5.02 4.46
CA THR A 122 5.07 5.75 3.26
C THR A 122 4.90 4.81 2.07
N ALA A 123 3.77 4.87 1.38
CA ALA A 123 3.61 4.23 0.07
C ALA A 123 3.09 5.16 -1.00
N ILE A 124 3.78 5.19 -2.14
CA ILE A 124 3.35 5.91 -3.34
C ILE A 124 3.25 4.92 -4.49
N THR A 125 2.03 4.72 -4.98
CA THR A 125 1.75 3.79 -6.08
C THR A 125 0.96 4.46 -7.20
N GLY A 126 1.08 3.97 -8.43
CA GLY A 126 0.16 4.32 -9.53
C GLY A 126 -1.14 3.53 -9.41
N ALA A 127 -1.40 2.62 -10.35
CA ALA A 127 -2.63 1.85 -10.31
C ALA A 127 -2.53 0.63 -9.38
N LEU A 128 -3.58 0.40 -8.60
CA LEU A 128 -3.76 -0.82 -7.80
C LEU A 128 -4.90 -1.66 -8.38
N LYS A 129 -4.67 -2.97 -8.52
CA LYS A 129 -5.70 -3.90 -8.97
C LYS A 129 -5.63 -5.26 -8.27
N ASN A 130 -6.72 -5.71 -7.67
CA ASN A 130 -6.78 -6.98 -6.92
C ASN A 130 -5.68 -7.05 -5.85
N THR A 131 -5.40 -5.94 -5.18
CA THR A 131 -4.26 -5.81 -4.26
C THR A 131 -4.77 -5.67 -2.84
N THR A 132 -4.12 -6.34 -1.91
CA THR A 132 -4.29 -6.07 -0.47
C THR A 132 -3.09 -5.29 0.02
N PHE A 133 -3.36 -4.22 0.74
CA PHE A 133 -2.38 -3.33 1.36
C PHE A 133 -2.70 -3.22 2.84
N THR A 134 -1.71 -3.40 3.70
CA THR A 134 -1.87 -3.35 5.15
C THR A 134 -0.67 -2.65 5.75
N ALA A 135 -0.92 -1.70 6.64
CA ALA A 135 0.08 -1.23 7.57
C ALA A 135 -0.33 -1.53 9.01
N GLY A 136 0.56 -1.19 9.93
CA GLY A 136 0.52 -1.62 11.31
C GLY A 136 0.18 -0.46 12.22
N SER A 137 1.00 -0.26 13.24
CA SER A 137 0.92 0.93 14.07
C SER A 137 1.88 1.99 13.55
N GLY A 138 1.51 3.27 13.62
CA GLY A 138 2.32 4.40 13.17
C GLY A 138 1.44 5.39 12.42
N ALA A 139 1.97 6.57 12.11
CA ALA A 139 1.28 7.53 11.25
C ALA A 139 1.67 7.23 9.79
N ASP A 140 0.85 6.44 9.10
CA ASP A 140 1.13 5.96 7.76
C ASP A 140 0.60 6.91 6.67
N SER A 141 1.32 7.00 5.55
CA SER A 141 0.92 7.81 4.39
C SER A 141 0.85 7.01 3.10
N PHE A 142 -0.35 6.86 2.53
CA PHE A 142 -0.57 6.19 1.25
C PHE A 142 -1.09 7.15 0.18
N THR A 143 -0.41 7.17 -0.96
CA THR A 143 -0.86 7.88 -2.15
C THR A 143 -1.00 6.91 -3.32
N ILE A 144 -2.21 6.77 -3.83
CA ILE A 144 -2.54 6.01 -5.05
C ILE A 144 -2.83 7.04 -6.14
N THR A 145 -1.89 7.23 -7.05
CA THR A 145 -1.91 8.33 -8.03
C THR A 145 -2.79 8.06 -9.25
N ASP A 146 -3.19 6.80 -9.49
CA ASP A 146 -4.12 6.40 -10.56
C ASP A 146 -5.28 5.56 -9.96
N LYS A 147 -5.90 4.67 -10.74
CA LYS A 147 -7.06 3.88 -10.32
C LYS A 147 -6.76 2.84 -9.23
N ALA A 148 -7.73 2.63 -8.34
CA ALA A 148 -7.81 1.50 -7.44
C ALA A 148 -9.03 0.63 -7.79
N ASP A 149 -8.82 -0.63 -8.17
CA ASP A 149 -9.87 -1.56 -8.60
C ASP A 149 -9.79 -2.89 -7.85
N SER A 150 -10.83 -3.24 -7.09
CA SER A 150 -10.84 -4.45 -6.27
C SER A 150 -9.70 -4.47 -5.25
N VAL A 151 -9.53 -3.37 -4.52
CA VAL A 151 -8.42 -3.16 -3.57
C VAL A 151 -8.94 -3.23 -2.14
N ARG A 152 -8.14 -3.81 -1.25
CA ARG A 152 -8.36 -3.73 0.20
C ARG A 152 -7.18 -3.01 0.85
N ILE A 153 -7.43 -1.90 1.53
CA ILE A 153 -6.43 -1.17 2.31
C ILE A 153 -6.85 -1.20 3.78
N SER A 154 -5.89 -1.46 4.66
CA SER A 154 -6.01 -1.33 6.11
C SER A 154 -4.84 -0.47 6.57
N ALA A 155 -5.11 0.71 7.11
CA ALA A 155 -4.06 1.65 7.51
C ALA A 155 -3.49 1.24 8.88
N GLY A 156 -4.36 1.02 9.87
CA GLY A 156 -3.99 0.30 11.08
C GLY A 156 -4.28 1.12 12.32
N ALA A 157 -3.27 1.52 13.07
CA ALA A 157 -3.45 2.35 14.24
C ALA A 157 -2.44 3.50 14.24
N GLY A 158 -2.91 4.72 14.49
CA GLY A 158 -2.15 5.95 14.37
C GLY A 158 -2.87 6.91 13.43
N ASP A 159 -2.39 8.16 13.36
CA ASP A 159 -3.05 9.17 12.54
C ASP A 159 -2.63 8.99 11.07
N ASP A 160 -3.42 8.25 10.29
CA ASP A 160 -3.09 7.83 8.93
C ASP A 160 -3.59 8.81 7.87
N THR A 161 -2.93 8.82 6.71
CA THR A 161 -3.33 9.65 5.56
C THR A 161 -3.38 8.84 4.27
N LEU A 162 -4.56 8.71 3.68
CA LEU A 162 -4.82 8.02 2.41
C LEU A 162 -5.32 8.99 1.34
N ILE A 163 -4.62 9.04 0.20
CA ILE A 163 -4.97 9.88 -0.94
C ILE A 163 -5.17 9.02 -2.19
N PHE A 164 -6.34 9.14 -2.81
CA PHE A 164 -6.68 8.52 -4.09
C PHE A 164 -6.82 9.59 -5.18
N GLY A 165 -5.81 9.66 -6.05
CA GLY A 165 -5.79 10.55 -7.22
C GLY A 165 -6.69 10.08 -8.37
N GLY A 166 -6.97 8.77 -8.47
CA GLY A 166 -7.77 8.17 -9.53
C GLY A 166 -9.07 7.52 -9.06
N LYS A 167 -9.80 6.91 -10.01
CA LYS A 167 -11.09 6.25 -9.75
C LYS A 167 -10.91 5.09 -8.76
N VAL A 168 -11.80 4.97 -7.79
CA VAL A 168 -11.86 3.84 -6.84
C VAL A 168 -13.11 3.00 -7.09
N THR A 169 -12.94 1.69 -7.31
CA THR A 169 -14.05 0.77 -7.56
C THR A 169 -13.90 -0.53 -6.79
N ASP A 170 -15.03 -1.07 -6.33
CA ASP A 170 -15.12 -2.43 -5.77
C ASP A 170 -14.13 -2.66 -4.62
N SER A 171 -13.87 -1.63 -3.82
CA SER A 171 -12.75 -1.60 -2.87
C SER A 171 -13.21 -1.53 -1.41
N THR A 172 -12.27 -1.76 -0.50
CA THR A 172 -12.47 -1.57 0.94
C THR A 172 -11.30 -0.77 1.50
N VAL A 173 -11.61 0.26 2.27
CA VAL A 173 -10.66 1.07 3.01
C VAL A 173 -11.03 0.97 4.49
N LEU A 174 -10.09 0.56 5.32
CA LEU A 174 -10.21 0.56 6.77
C LEU A 174 -9.11 1.48 7.30
N LEU A 175 -9.47 2.57 7.97
CA LEU A 175 -8.49 3.53 8.48
C LEU A 175 -7.95 3.02 9.82
N GLY A 176 -8.80 2.91 10.83
CA GLY A 176 -8.60 1.97 11.92
C GLY A 176 -8.72 2.59 13.29
N GLN A 177 -7.62 3.02 13.91
CA GLN A 177 -7.68 3.83 15.13
C GLN A 177 -6.82 5.06 14.92
N GLY A 178 -7.22 6.23 15.41
CA GLY A 178 -6.46 7.47 15.23
C GLY A 178 -7.23 8.50 14.42
N ALA A 179 -6.72 9.73 14.40
CA ALA A 179 -7.36 10.80 13.64
C ALA A 179 -6.96 10.72 12.16
N ASP A 180 -7.76 10.03 11.35
CA ASP A 180 -7.39 9.66 9.99
C ASP A 180 -7.86 10.67 8.93
N VAL A 181 -7.12 10.75 7.83
CA VAL A 181 -7.46 11.57 6.67
C VAL A 181 -7.57 10.71 5.42
N LEU A 182 -8.72 10.78 4.77
CA LEU A 182 -9.01 10.08 3.52
C LEU A 182 -9.51 11.05 2.44
N ASP A 183 -8.76 11.18 1.35
CA ASP A 183 -9.08 12.09 0.23
C ASP A 183 -9.29 11.34 -1.08
N PHE A 184 -10.44 11.55 -1.71
CA PHE A 184 -10.77 11.10 -3.05
C PHE A 184 -10.86 12.27 -4.04
N SER A 185 -9.90 12.33 -4.96
CA SER A 185 -9.86 13.32 -6.04
C SER A 185 -10.70 12.94 -7.27
N ALA A 186 -11.29 11.74 -7.28
CA ALA A 186 -12.07 11.22 -8.41
C ALA A 186 -13.21 10.31 -7.94
N ARG A 187 -13.98 9.80 -8.91
CA ARG A 187 -15.16 8.97 -8.64
C ARG A 187 -14.83 7.71 -7.82
N VAL A 188 -15.59 7.51 -6.74
CA VAL A 188 -15.63 6.31 -5.90
C VAL A 188 -16.92 5.54 -6.19
N GLN A 189 -16.87 4.21 -6.28
CA GLN A 189 -18.05 3.41 -6.57
C GLN A 189 -17.94 2.03 -5.90
N ASN A 190 -19.06 1.52 -5.37
CA ASN A 190 -19.12 0.21 -4.73
C ASN A 190 -17.95 -0.02 -3.75
N THR A 191 -17.66 0.98 -2.91
CA THR A 191 -16.51 0.97 -2.01
C THR A 191 -16.99 1.07 -0.57
N TRP A 192 -16.48 0.20 0.29
CA TRP A 192 -16.67 0.27 1.73
C TRP A 192 -15.53 1.07 2.36
N ILE A 193 -15.87 2.04 3.19
CA ILE A 193 -14.93 2.87 3.94
C ILE A 193 -15.32 2.70 5.41
N ASP A 194 -14.39 2.28 6.25
CA ASP A 194 -14.57 2.15 7.70
C ASP A 194 -13.55 3.06 8.37
N LEU A 195 -14.04 3.97 9.20
CA LEU A 195 -13.21 5.02 9.80
C LEU A 195 -12.52 4.53 11.07
N GLY A 196 -13.18 3.71 11.90
CA GLY A 196 -12.54 3.16 13.10
C GLY A 196 -13.45 2.96 14.29
N ASN A 197 -14.52 3.75 14.35
CA ASN A 197 -15.48 3.79 15.46
C ASN A 197 -14.81 4.01 16.82
N ASP A 198 -13.88 4.95 16.84
CA ASP A 198 -13.26 5.56 18.01
C ASP A 198 -13.82 6.97 18.24
N ALA A 199 -13.12 7.78 19.04
CA ALA A 199 -13.63 9.04 19.60
C ALA A 199 -12.82 10.26 19.15
N ASP A 200 -11.87 10.05 18.25
CA ASP A 200 -11.14 11.05 17.50
C ASP A 200 -12.01 11.60 16.36
N VAL A 201 -11.36 12.33 15.45
CA VAL A 201 -12.00 13.02 14.35
C VAL A 201 -11.30 12.58 13.07
N ASP A 202 -12.02 11.77 12.31
CA ASP A 202 -11.66 11.38 10.96
C ASP A 202 -12.15 12.39 9.95
N GLN A 203 -11.38 12.59 8.89
CA GLN A 203 -11.78 13.43 7.76
C GLN A 203 -11.86 12.60 6.48
N VAL A 204 -13.04 12.55 5.88
CA VAL A 204 -13.25 12.00 4.52
C VAL A 204 -13.59 13.12 3.56
N SER A 205 -12.85 13.22 2.46
CA SER A 205 -13.02 14.28 1.45
C SER A 205 -13.35 13.71 0.08
N PHE A 206 -14.36 14.29 -0.57
CA PHE A 206 -14.69 14.05 -1.98
C PHE A 206 -14.66 15.38 -2.75
N PHE A 207 -14.11 15.37 -3.95
CA PHE A 207 -14.08 16.57 -4.79
C PHE A 207 -15.48 17.09 -5.15
N SER A 208 -16.46 16.20 -5.35
CA SER A 208 -17.85 16.60 -5.59
C SER A 208 -18.85 15.51 -5.20
N LYS A 209 -20.12 15.88 -5.00
CA LYS A 209 -21.19 14.90 -4.75
C LYS A 209 -21.36 13.90 -5.91
N GLY A 210 -21.02 14.30 -7.14
CA GLY A 210 -21.10 13.44 -8.33
C GLY A 210 -20.02 12.36 -8.39
N ASP A 211 -18.96 12.51 -7.58
CA ASP A 211 -17.89 11.53 -7.46
C ASP A 211 -18.27 10.38 -6.51
N ILE A 212 -19.30 10.56 -5.70
CA ILE A 212 -19.81 9.49 -4.83
C ILE A 212 -20.79 8.62 -5.62
N GLY A 213 -20.27 7.56 -6.21
CA GLY A 213 -21.02 6.59 -6.99
C GLY A 213 -21.77 5.57 -6.14
N SER A 214 -22.77 4.95 -6.76
CA SER A 214 -23.64 3.96 -6.12
C SER A 214 -22.88 2.82 -5.43
N GLY A 215 -23.42 2.37 -4.31
CA GLY A 215 -22.86 1.29 -3.50
C GLY A 215 -21.68 1.70 -2.61
N THR A 216 -21.23 2.97 -2.71
CA THR A 216 -20.25 3.52 -1.77
C THR A 216 -20.89 3.65 -0.40
N GLN A 217 -20.19 3.17 0.63
CA GLN A 217 -20.64 3.20 2.01
C GLN A 217 -19.51 3.64 2.94
N ILE A 218 -19.82 4.48 3.92
CA ILE A 218 -18.89 4.98 4.94
C ILE A 218 -19.41 4.57 6.31
N PHE A 219 -18.60 3.93 7.14
CA PHE A 219 -18.93 3.42 8.48
C PHE A 219 -18.01 3.99 9.54
N GLY A 220 -18.40 3.79 10.81
CA GLY A 220 -17.55 4.11 11.96
C GLY A 220 -17.41 5.60 12.21
N ALA A 221 -18.34 6.40 11.67
CA ALA A 221 -18.36 7.84 11.87
C ALA A 221 -18.89 8.18 13.28
N GLY A 222 -17.97 8.25 14.26
CA GLY A 222 -18.21 8.61 15.66
C GLY A 222 -18.49 10.11 15.88
N ASP A 223 -18.38 10.55 17.13
CA ASP A 223 -18.70 11.92 17.53
C ASP A 223 -17.59 12.90 17.12
N GLY A 224 -17.69 13.48 15.92
CA GLY A 224 -16.85 14.60 15.49
C GLY A 224 -16.32 14.51 14.06
N ASP A 225 -16.52 13.37 13.40
CA ASP A 225 -15.97 13.13 12.07
C ASP A 225 -16.50 14.08 11.00
N LEU A 226 -15.61 14.40 10.07
CA LEU A 226 -15.78 15.42 9.07
C LEU A 226 -15.91 14.79 7.68
N LEU A 227 -17.09 14.92 7.10
CA LEU A 227 -17.29 14.63 5.68
C LEU A 227 -17.22 15.93 4.88
N ILE A 228 -16.18 16.09 4.06
CA ILE A 228 -16.01 17.22 3.13
C ILE A 228 -16.48 16.83 1.73
N ILE A 229 -17.34 17.63 1.12
CA ILE A 229 -17.76 17.46 -0.28
C ILE A 229 -17.66 18.79 -1.00
N GLY A 230 -16.84 18.87 -2.05
CA GLY A 230 -16.68 20.11 -2.83
C GLY A 230 -16.00 21.24 -2.06
N GLY A 231 -15.20 20.90 -1.04
CA GLY A 231 -14.45 21.85 -0.22
C GLY A 231 -15.24 22.42 0.96
N GLU A 232 -16.48 21.99 1.16
CA GLU A 232 -17.32 22.41 2.30
C GLU A 232 -17.66 21.20 3.16
N GLU A 233 -17.79 21.45 4.47
CA GLU A 233 -18.34 20.47 5.39
C GLU A 233 -19.76 20.10 4.94
N TYR A 234 -19.96 18.82 4.68
CA TYR A 234 -21.25 18.30 4.30
C TYR A 234 -22.12 18.16 5.55
N ILE A 235 -22.88 19.22 5.84
CA ILE A 235 -23.91 19.20 6.86
C ILE A 235 -25.10 18.40 6.34
N PHE A 236 -25.36 17.24 6.93
CA PHE A 236 -26.42 16.35 6.51
C PHE A 236 -27.83 16.95 6.78
N ASP A 237 -28.74 16.82 5.81
CA ASP A 237 -30.17 17.14 5.96
C ASP A 237 -31.00 15.85 5.93
N THR A 238 -31.68 15.59 7.05
CA THR A 238 -32.60 14.45 7.27
C THR A 238 -33.72 14.30 6.24
N SER A 239 -33.95 15.30 5.38
CA SER A 239 -34.88 15.22 4.25
C SER A 239 -34.36 14.41 3.06
N GLN A 240 -33.06 14.08 3.00
CA GLN A 240 -32.45 13.27 1.94
C GLN A 240 -32.07 11.87 2.46
N THR A 241 -32.37 10.84 1.68
CA THR A 241 -32.31 9.42 2.07
C THR A 241 -30.88 8.85 2.13
N ALA A 242 -30.04 9.30 3.06
CA ALA A 242 -28.76 8.67 3.39
C ALA A 242 -28.45 8.87 4.88
N PHE A 243 -28.35 7.81 5.68
CA PHE A 243 -28.27 7.90 7.14
C PHE A 243 -26.87 8.30 7.64
N ILE A 244 -26.82 9.11 8.71
CA ILE A 244 -25.84 8.97 9.80
C ILE A 244 -26.72 8.84 11.04
N SER A 245 -26.68 7.71 11.73
CA SER A 245 -27.46 7.51 12.94
C SER A 245 -26.51 7.52 14.12
N THR A 246 -26.87 8.24 15.18
CA THR A 246 -26.13 8.29 16.45
C THR A 246 -26.12 6.96 17.23
N GLN A 247 -26.56 5.85 16.61
CA GLN A 247 -26.42 4.47 17.06
C GLN A 247 -26.47 3.47 15.88
N GLY A 248 -25.61 3.62 14.87
CA GLY A 248 -25.60 2.71 13.71
C GLY A 248 -25.05 3.41 12.48
N ASP A 249 -23.73 3.34 12.35
CA ASP A 249 -22.91 4.34 11.70
C ASP A 249 -22.65 3.89 10.27
N SER A 250 -23.58 4.16 9.34
CA SER A 250 -23.33 3.88 7.93
C SER A 250 -24.03 4.88 7.00
N ILE A 251 -23.26 5.62 6.20
CA ILE A 251 -23.75 6.40 5.06
C ILE A 251 -23.73 5.50 3.84
N THR A 252 -24.87 5.21 3.23
CA THR A 252 -24.94 4.51 1.93
C THR A 252 -25.39 5.46 0.85
N PHE A 253 -24.62 5.56 -0.24
CA PHE A 253 -24.98 6.35 -1.41
C PHE A 253 -25.61 5.46 -2.49
N GLY A 254 -26.84 5.81 -2.89
CA GLY A 254 -27.67 5.07 -3.86
C GLY A 254 -27.22 5.16 -5.31
#